data_AF-A0A933U467-F1
#
_entry.id   AF-A0A933U467-F1
#
_cell.length_a   1.000
_cell.length_b   1.000
_cell.length_c   1.000
_cell.angle_alpha   90.00
_cell.angle_beta   90.00
_cell.angle_gamma   90.00
#
_symmetry.space_group_name_H-M   'P 1'
#
loop_
_entity.id
_entity.type
_entity.pdbx_description
1 polymer ?
#
loop_
_entity_poly.entity_id
_entity_poly.type
_entity_poly.pdbx_seq_one_letter_code
_entity_poly.pdbx_strand_id
1 'polypeptide(L)'
;MIKKPYSKQDAERLLPLMIAIGHELDERSTVIAQLEARLSSLPSAHDPQGKEAAGIVSELSAHRRELRYTESELSRLGCSIDADQPLRIVCPANIGVWAYDLTSGRAHSETKPNKRRS
;
A
#
# COMPACT_ATOMS: atom_id res chain seq x y z
N MET A 1 17.80 8.67 -5.77
CA MET A 1 18.46 7.96 -4.64
C MET A 1 18.66 6.51 -5.07
N ILE A 2 19.89 5.99 -5.02
CA ILE A 2 20.19 4.61 -5.47
C ILE A 2 19.65 3.65 -4.39
N LYS A 3 18.63 2.87 -4.72
CA LYS A 3 18.06 1.84 -3.82
C LYS A 3 19.09 0.72 -3.64
N LYS A 4 19.60 0.52 -2.42
CA LYS A 4 20.51 -0.61 -2.14
C LYS A 4 19.69 -1.91 -2.22
N PRO A 5 20.15 -2.92 -2.98
CA PRO A 5 19.49 -4.21 -3.00
C PRO A 5 19.60 -4.91 -1.64
N TYR A 6 18.53 -5.58 -1.23
CA TYR A 6 18.51 -6.40 -0.03
C TYR A 6 19.17 -7.76 -0.28
N SER A 7 19.91 -8.24 0.71
CA SER A 7 20.22 -9.67 0.82
C SER A 7 18.95 -10.43 1.19
N LYS A 8 18.89 -11.74 0.92
CA LYS A 8 17.74 -12.58 1.31
C LYS A 8 17.46 -12.48 2.81
N GLN A 9 18.50 -12.54 3.63
CA GLN A 9 18.37 -12.48 5.09
C GLN A 9 17.89 -11.12 5.57
N ASP A 10 18.31 -10.02 4.94
CA ASP A 10 17.84 -8.68 5.32
C ASP A 10 16.39 -8.44 4.87
N ALA A 11 15.99 -8.99 3.72
CA ALA A 11 14.60 -8.97 3.27
C ALA A 11 13.70 -9.77 4.22
N GLU A 12 14.13 -10.96 4.65
CA GLU A 12 13.39 -11.78 5.62
C GLU A 12 13.26 -11.10 6.99
N ARG A 13 14.27 -10.33 7.42
CA ARG A 13 14.19 -9.53 8.66
C ARG A 13 13.20 -8.37 8.57
N LEU A 14 13.03 -7.79 7.38
CA LEU A 14 12.07 -6.73 7.14
C LEU A 14 10.64 -7.24 6.97
N LEU A 15 10.47 -8.55 6.73
CA LEU A 15 9.17 -9.14 6.43
C LEU A 15 8.08 -8.80 7.47
N PRO A 16 8.30 -8.92 8.80
CA PRO A 16 7.27 -8.57 9.79
C PRO A 16 6.83 -7.10 9.71
N LEU A 17 7.78 -6.19 9.46
CA LEU A 17 7.50 -4.77 9.30
C LEU A 17 6.72 -4.51 8.01
N MET A 18 7.12 -5.15 6.91
CA MET A 18 6.41 -5.05 5.64
C MET A 18 4.99 -5.58 5.72
N ILE A 19 4.77 -6.67 6.44
CA ILE A 19 3.44 -7.22 6.72
C ILE A 19 2.58 -6.20 7.45
N ALA A 20 3.10 -5.64 8.56
CA ALA A 20 2.37 -4.64 9.34
C ALA A 20 2.00 -3.41 8.50
N ILE A 21 2.96 -2.89 7.72
CA ILE A 21 2.73 -1.75 6.84
C ILE A 21 1.71 -2.09 5.75
N GLY A 22 1.79 -3.28 5.14
CA GLY A 22 0.85 -3.69 4.11
C GLY A 22 -0.58 -3.87 4.64
N HIS A 23 -0.75 -4.40 5.85
CA HIS A 23 -2.07 -4.46 6.49
C HIS A 23 -2.63 -3.07 6.75
N GLU A 24 -1.81 -2.13 7.23
CA GLU A 24 -2.25 -0.75 7.44
C GLU A 24 -2.68 -0.08 6.12
N LEU A 25 -1.98 -0.33 5.02
CA LEU A 25 -2.36 0.16 3.69
C LEU A 25 -3.71 -0.39 3.24
N ASP A 26 -3.93 -1.70 3.42
CA ASP A 26 -5.19 -2.37 3.07
C ASP A 26 -6.37 -1.86 3.91
N GLU A 27 -6.18 -1.78 5.23
CA GLU A 27 -7.18 -1.25 6.16
C GLU A 27 -7.56 0.18 5.82
N ARG A 28 -6.58 1.06 5.60
CA ARG A 28 -6.83 2.47 5.25
C ARG A 28 -7.50 2.60 3.90
N SER A 29 -7.08 1.82 2.90
CA SER A 29 -7.69 1.83 1.56
C SER A 29 -9.14 1.38 1.61
N THR A 30 -9.42 0.35 2.40
CA THR A 30 -10.79 -0.16 2.63
C THR A 30 -11.67 0.89 3.30
N VAL A 31 -11.18 1.54 4.36
CA VAL A 31 -11.93 2.60 5.05
C VAL A 31 -12.18 3.80 4.12
N ILE A 32 -11.20 4.20 3.31
CA ILE A 32 -11.38 5.26 2.30
C ILE A 32 -12.50 4.90 1.33
N ALA A 33 -12.48 3.68 0.77
CA ALA A 33 -13.51 3.23 -0.16
C ALA A 33 -14.92 3.20 0.48
N GLN A 34 -15.02 2.80 1.75
CA GLN A 34 -16.28 2.81 2.51
C GLN A 34 -16.80 4.23 2.75
N LEU A 35 -15.91 5.16 3.14
CA LEU A 35 -16.27 6.56 3.37
C LEU A 35 -16.67 7.26 2.06
N GLU A 36 -16.01 6.96 0.94
CA GLU A 36 -16.37 7.46 -0.39
C GLU A 36 -17.74 6.92 -0.84
N ALA A 37 -18.00 5.62 -0.63
CA ALA A 37 -19.30 5.01 -0.90
C ALA A 37 -20.40 5.65 -0.03
N ARG A 38 -20.14 5.85 1.27
CA ARG A 38 -21.09 6.51 2.18
C ARG A 38 -21.38 7.95 1.73
N LEU A 39 -20.35 8.73 1.42
CA LEU A 39 -20.50 10.11 0.98
C LEU A 39 -21.32 10.20 -0.31
N SER A 40 -21.05 9.33 -1.29
CA SER A 40 -21.80 9.29 -2.56
C SER A 40 -23.25 8.83 -2.39
N SER A 41 -23.54 8.00 -1.38
CA SER A 41 -24.89 7.54 -1.07
C SER A 41 -25.73 8.53 -0.27
N LEU A 42 -25.12 9.61 0.25
CA LEU A 42 -25.76 10.53 1.19
C LEU A 42 -26.77 11.44 0.47
N PRO A 43 -28.09 11.31 0.72
CA PRO A 43 -29.08 12.18 0.10
C PRO A 43 -28.99 13.59 0.70
N SER A 44 -29.11 14.64 -0.12
CA SER A 44 -29.16 16.03 0.37
C SER A 44 -30.28 16.28 1.39
N ALA A 45 -31.35 15.49 1.34
CA ALA A 45 -32.45 15.55 2.31
C ALA A 45 -32.11 14.93 3.69
N HIS A 46 -31.11 14.05 3.77
CA HIS A 46 -30.65 13.45 5.02
C HIS A 46 -29.57 14.29 5.71
N ASP A 47 -28.89 15.17 4.98
CA ASP A 47 -27.93 16.11 5.55
C ASP A 47 -28.16 17.55 5.07
N PRO A 48 -29.30 18.16 5.44
CA PRO A 48 -29.66 19.50 4.98
C PRO A 48 -28.67 20.59 5.45
N GLN A 49 -27.85 20.30 6.47
CA GLN A 49 -26.82 21.21 6.99
C GLN A 49 -25.40 20.82 6.54
N GLY A 50 -25.22 19.74 5.78
CA GLY A 50 -23.91 19.28 5.33
C GLY A 50 -22.98 18.80 6.46
N LYS A 51 -23.49 18.52 7.66
CA LYS A 51 -22.68 18.19 8.84
C LYS A 51 -22.10 16.78 8.74
N GLU A 52 -22.90 15.82 8.27
CA GLU A 52 -22.44 14.44 8.09
C GLU A 52 -21.45 14.35 6.92
N ALA A 53 -21.76 15.01 5.82
CA ALA A 53 -20.86 15.12 4.68
C ALA A 53 -19.53 15.77 5.08
N ALA A 54 -19.55 16.85 5.86
CA ALA A 54 -18.34 17.50 6.36
C ALA A 54 -17.52 16.58 7.28
N GLY A 55 -18.18 15.79 8.15
CA GLY A 55 -17.53 14.79 8.99
C GLY A 55 -16.81 13.73 8.16
N ILE A 56 -17.51 13.13 7.18
CA ILE A 56 -16.95 12.12 6.28
C ILE A 56 -15.77 12.66 5.48
N VAL A 57 -15.85 13.91 4.98
CA VAL A 57 -14.74 14.56 4.25
C VAL A 57 -13.52 14.78 5.15
N SER A 58 -13.74 15.13 6.42
CA SER A 58 -12.66 15.27 7.41
C SER A 58 -11.96 13.93 7.64
N GLU A 59 -12.72 12.86 7.87
CA GLU A 59 -12.20 11.50 8.05
C GLU A 59 -11.45 11.02 6.80
N LEU A 60 -12.01 11.20 5.60
CA LEU A 60 -11.33 10.90 4.33
C LEU A 60 -9.99 11.61 4.22
N SER A 61 -9.93 12.88 4.62
CA SER A 61 -8.70 13.68 4.57
C SER A 61 -7.64 13.13 5.52
N ALA A 62 -8.05 12.67 6.71
CA ALA A 62 -7.17 12.02 7.67
C ALA A 62 -6.64 10.69 7.13
N HIS A 63 -7.52 9.77 6.70
CA HIS A 63 -7.10 8.47 6.18
C HIS A 63 -6.21 8.58 4.94
N ARG A 64 -6.51 9.48 4.00
CA ARG A 64 -5.67 9.72 2.82
C ARG A 64 -4.30 10.30 3.18
N ARG A 65 -4.21 11.14 4.24
CA ARG A 65 -2.93 11.66 4.73
C ARG A 65 -2.08 10.54 5.30
N GLU A 66 -2.67 9.71 6.16
CA GLU A 66 -1.96 8.59 6.76
C GLU A 66 -1.53 7.56 5.72
N LEU A 67 -2.39 7.24 4.74
CA LEU A 67 -2.04 6.35 3.62
C LEU A 67 -0.75 6.81 2.91
N ARG A 68 -0.65 8.12 2.62
CA ARG A 68 0.58 8.70 2.02
C ARG A 68 1.79 8.61 2.94
N TYR A 69 1.61 8.71 4.25
CA TYR A 69 2.71 8.53 5.20
C TYR A 69 3.20 7.09 5.19
N THR A 70 2.29 6.13 5.26
CA THR A 70 2.59 4.70 5.20
C THR A 70 3.29 4.31 3.88
N GLU A 71 2.84 4.83 2.74
CA GLU A 71 3.52 4.68 1.44
C GLU A 71 4.93 5.30 1.44
N SER A 72 5.10 6.45 2.09
CA SER A 72 6.40 7.10 2.25
C SER A 72 7.35 6.25 3.09
N GLU A 73 6.85 5.57 4.13
CA GLU A 73 7.65 4.66 4.95
C GLU A 73 8.14 3.45 4.15
N LEU A 74 7.28 2.80 3.36
CA LEU A 74 7.72 1.76 2.41
C LEU A 74 8.79 2.27 1.45
N SER A 75 8.58 3.47 0.92
CA SER A 75 9.51 4.09 -0.01
C SER A 75 10.88 4.37 0.63
N ARG A 76 10.92 4.75 1.92
CA ARG A 76 12.15 4.94 2.70
C ARG A 76 12.89 3.62 2.94
N LEU A 77 12.14 2.52 3.08
CA LEU A 77 12.69 1.16 3.08
C LEU A 77 13.10 0.70 1.67
N GLY A 78 12.98 1.55 0.64
CA GLY A 78 13.32 1.18 -0.73
C GLY A 78 12.33 0.22 -1.39
N CYS A 79 11.30 -0.22 -0.67
CA CYS A 79 10.22 -1.06 -1.17
C CYS A 79 9.11 -0.19 -1.80
N SER A 80 8.18 -0.82 -2.50
CA SER A 80 7.02 -0.17 -3.09
C SER A 80 5.87 -1.16 -3.23
N ILE A 81 4.65 -0.66 -3.41
CA ILE A 81 3.51 -1.50 -3.78
C ILE A 81 3.60 -1.82 -5.28
N ASP A 82 3.21 -3.03 -5.66
CA ASP A 82 3.02 -3.42 -7.06
C ASP A 82 1.77 -2.73 -7.62
N ALA A 83 1.92 -2.01 -8.74
CA ALA A 83 0.83 -1.25 -9.33
C ALA A 83 -0.34 -2.13 -9.81
N ASP A 84 -0.04 -3.37 -10.22
CA ASP A 84 -1.04 -4.32 -10.69
C ASP A 84 -1.63 -5.16 -9.54
N GLN A 85 -0.95 -5.17 -8.38
CA GLN A 85 -1.30 -5.98 -7.22
C GLN A 85 -1.15 -5.15 -5.94
N PRO A 86 -2.18 -4.40 -5.51
CA PRO A 86 -2.10 -3.48 -4.36
C PRO A 86 -1.70 -4.12 -3.03
N LEU A 87 -1.92 -5.44 -2.91
CA LEU A 87 -1.55 -6.25 -1.74
C LEU A 87 -0.20 -6.93 -1.89
N ARG A 88 0.61 -6.49 -2.85
CA ARG A 88 1.93 -7.03 -3.11
C ARG A 88 2.98 -5.95 -2.92
N ILE A 89 3.89 -6.18 -1.98
CA ILE A 89 5.01 -5.28 -1.71
C ILE A 89 6.25 -5.83 -2.40
N VAL A 90 6.91 -5.00 -3.21
CA VAL A 90 8.14 -5.32 -3.93
C VAL A 90 9.33 -4.58 -3.33
N CYS A 91 10.41 -5.32 -3.09
CA CYS A 91 11.68 -4.81 -2.61
C CYS A 91 12.81 -5.15 -3.60
N PRO A 92 13.79 -4.25 -3.76
CA PRO A 92 14.95 -4.51 -4.60
C PRO A 92 15.79 -5.64 -4.01
N ALA A 93 16.14 -6.63 -4.82
CA ALA A 93 17.00 -7.74 -4.42
C ALA A 93 18.32 -7.73 -5.18
N ASN A 94 19.35 -8.40 -4.65
CA ASN A 94 20.63 -8.56 -5.34
C ASN A 94 20.48 -9.22 -6.72
N ILE A 95 19.52 -10.13 -6.84
CA ILE A 95 19.16 -10.81 -8.08
C ILE A 95 17.64 -10.66 -8.26
N GLY A 96 17.23 -9.73 -9.13
CA GLY A 96 15.83 -9.54 -9.48
C GLY A 96 15.05 -8.69 -8.47
N VAL A 97 13.86 -9.14 -8.10
CA VAL A 97 12.92 -8.48 -7.18
C VAL A 97 12.49 -9.49 -6.12
N TRP A 98 12.39 -9.04 -4.89
CA TRP A 98 11.75 -9.80 -3.82
C TRP A 98 10.36 -9.24 -3.60
N ALA A 99 9.34 -10.08 -3.73
CA ALA A 99 7.95 -9.68 -3.58
C ALA A 99 7.32 -10.43 -2.42
N TYR A 100 6.49 -9.73 -1.66
CA TYR A 100 5.64 -10.33 -0.64
C TYR A 100 4.18 -10.06 -0.97
N ASP A 101 3.40 -11.11 -1.08
CA ASP A 101 1.97 -11.04 -1.32
C ASP A 101 1.21 -11.24 -0.01
N LEU A 102 0.49 -10.20 0.42
CA LEU A 102 -0.29 -10.19 1.65
C LEU A 102 -1.49 -11.12 1.59
N THR A 103 -2.02 -11.42 0.40
CA THR A 103 -3.18 -12.31 0.25
C THR A 103 -2.80 -13.76 0.49
N SER A 104 -1.65 -14.18 -0.05
CA SER A 104 -1.16 -15.55 0.09
C SER A 104 -0.25 -15.74 1.30
N GLY A 105 0.25 -14.65 1.88
CA GLY A 105 1.24 -14.68 2.96
C GLY A 105 2.60 -15.22 2.50
N ARG A 106 2.92 -15.10 1.21
CA ARG A 106 4.10 -15.73 0.61
C ARG A 106 5.10 -14.70 0.09
N ALA A 107 6.37 -14.99 0.35
CA ALA A 107 7.50 -14.30 -0.24
C ALA A 107 7.99 -15.04 -1.50
N HIS A 108 8.22 -14.29 -2.57
CA HIS A 108 8.69 -14.79 -3.86
C HIS A 108 9.90 -14.00 -4.31
N SER A 109 10.96 -14.68 -4.76
CA SER A 109 12.05 -14.04 -5.50
C SER A 109 11.79 -14.20 -6.98
N GLU A 110 11.60 -13.10 -7.68
CA GLU A 110 11.49 -13.07 -9.14
C GLU A 110 12.81 -12.62 -9.73
N THR A 111 13.45 -13.50 -10.51
CA THR A 111 14.53 -13.10 -11.38
C THR A 111 13.95 -12.22 -12.48
N LYS A 112 14.49 -11.01 -12.68
CA LYS A 112 14.08 -10.15 -13.82
C LYS A 112 14.10 -11.02 -15.09
N PRO A 113 13.03 -11.05 -15.90
CA PRO A 113 13.08 -11.76 -17.17
C PRO A 113 14.23 -11.18 -17.98
N ASN A 114 15.09 -12.08 -18.45
CA ASN A 114 16.21 -11.76 -19.31
C ASN A 114 15.64 -11.04 -20.54
N LYS A 115 15.78 -9.72 -20.66
CA LYS A 115 15.56 -9.00 -21.92
C LYS A 115 16.67 -9.44 -22.89
N ARG A 116 16.64 -10.70 -23.33
CA ARG A 116 17.41 -11.17 -24.48
C ARG A 116 16.57 -10.88 -25.71
N ARG A 117 17.05 -9.89 -26.47
CA ARG A 117 16.94 -9.71 -27.93
C ARG A 117 15.53 -9.75 -28.51
N SER A 118 15.07 -8.60 -28.99
CA SER A 118 14.76 -8.35 -30.42
C SER A 118 14.77 -6.86 -30.67
#